data_AF-A0ABC9UAN0-F1
#
_entry.id   AF-A0ABC9UAN0-F1
#
_cell.length_a   1.000
_cell.length_b   1.000
_cell.length_c   1.000
_cell.angle_alpha   90.00
_cell.angle_beta   90.00
_cell.angle_gamma   90.00
#
_symmetry.space_group_name_H-M   'P 1'
#
loop_
_entity.id
_entity.type
_entity.pdbx_description
1 polymer ?
#
loop_
_entity_poly.entity_id
_entity_poly.type
_entity_poly.pdbx_seq_one_letter_code
_entity_poly.pdbx_strand_id
1 'polypeptide(L)'
;MKFLKPKYLALFVAAAASPVFAAVPGKATIASGNDKFAIVEVDQSASAYNSLVKVHDGADVKVQWDVWNGAAPTSAKVLLDGKTVWTGAGSMSGTATFKVTKGGRYQETVELCNASGCSTSASKLIIVADTDGSHLLPLNTTMQENNKTLSKHTDKVVGAYFPEWGVYDRNFPVDKIPAANLNHIL
;
A
#
# COMPACT_ATOMS: atom_id res chain seq x y z
N MET A 1 26.49 -65.71 41.75
CA MET A 1 26.63 -64.24 41.79
C MET A 1 28.09 -63.86 41.63
N LYS A 2 28.47 -63.29 40.49
CA LYS A 2 29.75 -62.58 40.29
C LYS A 2 29.49 -61.37 39.40
N PHE A 3 29.79 -60.20 39.95
CA PHE A 3 29.54 -58.88 39.40
C PHE A 3 30.26 -58.67 38.05
N LEU A 4 29.51 -58.25 37.03
CA LEU A 4 30.09 -57.75 35.77
C LEU A 4 30.50 -56.28 35.95
N LYS A 5 31.71 -55.95 35.49
CA LYS A 5 32.44 -54.71 35.76
C LYS A 5 31.89 -53.48 35.01
N PRO A 6 32.02 -52.26 35.56
CA PRO A 6 31.49 -51.01 34.98
C PRO A 6 32.46 -50.44 33.93
N LYS A 7 32.60 -51.10 32.78
CA LYS A 7 33.46 -50.59 31.68
C LYS A 7 32.82 -50.56 30.29
N TYR A 8 31.52 -50.82 30.18
CA TYR A 8 30.80 -50.76 28.90
C TYR A 8 29.53 -49.90 28.92
N LEU A 9 29.37 -49.04 29.95
CA LEU A 9 28.26 -48.09 30.04
C LEU A 9 28.67 -46.66 29.61
N ALA A 10 29.55 -46.56 28.62
CA ALA A 10 30.05 -45.28 28.11
C ALA A 10 30.12 -45.29 26.58
N LEU A 11 29.06 -45.75 25.91
CA LEU A 11 28.98 -45.68 24.45
C LEU A 11 27.53 -45.74 23.92
N PHE A 12 26.63 -44.90 24.41
CA PHE A 12 25.33 -44.64 23.75
C PHE A 12 24.74 -43.28 24.15
N VAL A 13 25.56 -42.22 24.16
CA VAL A 13 25.07 -40.83 24.16
C VAL A 13 25.71 -40.09 22.99
N ALA A 14 25.47 -40.61 21.79
CA ALA A 14 25.77 -39.90 20.56
C ALA A 14 24.63 -40.20 19.58
N ALA A 15 24.10 -39.15 18.96
CA ALA A 15 23.04 -39.14 17.95
C ALA A 15 21.59 -39.29 18.45
N ALA A 16 21.10 -38.26 19.16
CA ALA A 16 19.72 -37.82 19.03
C ALA A 16 19.66 -36.28 18.97
N ALA A 17 20.57 -35.66 18.21
CA ALA A 17 20.35 -34.30 17.73
C ALA A 17 19.51 -34.44 16.46
N SER A 18 18.19 -34.58 16.63
CA SER A 18 17.27 -34.37 15.52
C SER A 18 17.59 -33.00 14.91
N PRO A 19 17.72 -32.86 13.57
CA PRO A 19 17.80 -31.53 13.00
C PRO A 19 16.55 -30.79 13.46
N VAL A 20 16.72 -29.69 14.19
CA VAL A 20 15.64 -28.72 14.32
C VAL A 20 15.36 -28.32 12.89
N PHE A 21 14.27 -28.83 12.32
CA PHE A 21 13.81 -28.41 11.00
C PHE A 21 13.59 -26.91 11.11
N ALA A 22 14.55 -26.15 10.60
CA ALA A 22 14.48 -24.72 10.60
C ALA A 22 13.32 -24.38 9.66
N ALA A 23 12.19 -23.96 10.25
CA ALA A 23 11.00 -23.59 9.51
C ALA A 23 11.13 -22.15 9.04
N VAL A 24 10.51 -21.84 7.91
CA VAL A 24 10.31 -20.44 7.49
C VAL A 24 9.47 -19.69 8.52
N PRO A 25 9.60 -18.35 8.60
CA PRO A 25 8.81 -17.58 9.55
C PRO A 25 7.30 -17.76 9.37
N GLY A 26 6.57 -17.48 10.45
CA GLY A 26 5.13 -17.35 10.38
C GLY A 26 4.68 -16.20 9.47
N LYS A 27 3.56 -16.38 8.77
CA LYS A 27 2.99 -15.30 7.95
C LYS A 27 2.49 -14.16 8.84
N ALA A 28 2.92 -12.94 8.51
CA ALA A 28 2.42 -11.74 9.15
C ALA A 28 0.97 -11.45 8.76
N THR A 29 0.20 -10.94 9.72
CA THR A 29 -1.12 -10.33 9.50
C THR A 29 -0.97 -8.82 9.66
N ILE A 30 -1.22 -8.07 8.59
CA ILE A 30 -1.19 -6.61 8.61
C ILE A 30 -2.42 -6.09 9.37
N ALA A 31 -2.22 -5.14 10.27
CA ALA A 31 -3.29 -4.51 11.03
C ALA A 31 -4.28 -3.77 10.11
N SER A 32 -5.56 -3.81 10.46
CA SER A 32 -6.65 -3.15 9.72
C SER A 32 -6.71 -1.63 9.88
N GLY A 33 -5.68 -1.01 10.46
CA GLY A 33 -5.60 0.45 10.63
C GLY A 33 -5.58 1.22 9.31
N ASN A 34 -5.31 2.53 9.39
CA ASN A 34 -5.40 3.46 8.27
C ASN A 34 -4.76 2.91 6.98
N ASP A 35 -5.51 2.98 5.89
CA ASP A 35 -5.12 2.55 4.54
C ASP A 35 -5.15 3.72 3.54
N LYS A 36 -5.42 4.95 4.01
CA LYS A 36 -5.49 6.15 3.20
C LYS A 36 -4.53 7.21 3.72
N PHE A 37 -3.65 7.64 2.84
CA PHE A 37 -2.63 8.63 3.12
C PHE A 37 -2.69 9.72 2.04
N ALA A 38 -2.07 10.87 2.26
CA ALA A 38 -2.05 11.95 1.29
C ALA A 38 -0.71 12.68 1.29
N ILE A 39 -0.23 13.05 0.10
CA ILE A 39 0.91 13.97 -0.08
C ILE A 39 0.42 15.41 0.07
N VAL A 40 -0.82 15.67 -0.35
CA VAL A 40 -1.51 16.95 -0.18
C VAL A 40 -2.77 16.72 0.64
N GLU A 41 -2.78 17.24 1.86
CA GLU A 41 -3.95 17.19 2.74
C GLU A 41 -4.87 18.39 2.49
N VAL A 42 -6.18 18.14 2.58
CA VAL A 42 -7.23 19.16 2.48
C VAL A 42 -8.05 19.17 3.76
N ASP A 43 -7.96 20.25 4.54
CA ASP A 43 -8.76 20.46 5.73
C ASP A 43 -10.12 21.05 5.34
N GLN A 44 -11.13 20.18 5.23
CA GLN A 44 -12.49 20.55 4.82
C GLN A 44 -13.19 21.53 5.80
N SER A 45 -12.62 21.78 6.97
CA SER A 45 -13.16 22.76 7.93
C SER A 45 -12.56 24.16 7.77
N ALA A 46 -11.47 24.30 7.01
CA ALA A 46 -10.77 25.57 6.82
C ALA A 46 -11.39 26.42 5.70
N SER A 47 -11.50 27.72 5.94
CA SER A 47 -11.91 28.71 4.94
C SER A 47 -10.75 29.47 4.30
N ALA A 48 -9.64 29.63 5.02
CA ALA A 48 -8.44 30.29 4.51
C ALA A 48 -7.53 29.29 3.80
N TYR A 49 -7.02 29.65 2.62
CA TYR A 49 -6.24 28.74 1.76
C TYR A 49 -5.01 28.13 2.45
N ASN A 50 -4.28 28.94 3.23
CA ASN A 50 -3.08 28.51 3.95
C ASN A 50 -3.36 27.47 5.05
N SER A 51 -4.61 27.38 5.52
CA SER A 51 -5.05 26.37 6.47
C SER A 51 -5.74 25.20 5.78
N LEU A 52 -6.33 25.43 4.60
CA LEU A 52 -7.02 24.44 3.78
C LEU A 52 -6.06 23.41 3.20
N VAL A 53 -4.94 23.85 2.62
CA VAL A 53 -4.03 22.97 1.88
C VAL A 53 -2.71 22.82 2.61
N LYS A 54 -2.32 21.58 2.90
CA LYS A 54 -1.00 21.25 3.46
C LYS A 54 -0.29 20.30 2.50
N VAL A 55 0.88 20.71 2.03
CA VAL A 55 1.70 19.94 1.09
C VAL A 55 2.87 19.33 1.85
N HIS A 56 3.08 18.04 1.63
CA HIS A 56 4.19 17.26 2.17
C HIS A 56 5.15 16.85 1.04
N ASP A 57 6.39 16.56 1.39
CA ASP A 57 7.39 15.96 0.49
C ASP A 57 7.11 14.47 0.20
N GLY A 58 6.16 13.89 0.92
CA GLY A 58 5.60 12.56 0.71
C GLY A 58 4.67 12.19 1.86
N ALA A 59 3.88 11.14 1.66
CA ALA A 59 2.96 10.66 2.68
C ALA A 59 3.67 9.70 3.64
N ASP A 60 3.51 9.92 4.95
CA ASP A 60 4.05 9.03 5.98
C ASP A 60 3.12 7.81 6.15
N VAL A 61 3.50 6.69 5.54
CA VAL A 61 2.77 5.43 5.63
C VAL A 61 3.27 4.66 6.84
N LYS A 62 2.34 4.23 7.69
CA LYS A 62 2.62 3.37 8.86
C LYS A 62 1.94 2.03 8.70
N VAL A 63 2.74 0.97 8.75
CA VAL A 63 2.27 -0.42 8.78
C VAL A 63 2.58 -1.05 10.13
N GLN A 64 1.66 -1.88 10.59
CA GLN A 64 1.80 -2.68 11.81
C GLN A 64 1.39 -4.10 11.48
N TRP A 65 2.07 -5.08 12.09
CA TRP A 65 1.76 -6.48 11.87
C TRP A 65 2.00 -7.34 13.10
N ASP A 66 1.31 -8.47 13.14
CA ASP A 66 1.47 -9.53 14.14
C ASP A 66 1.61 -10.89 13.45
N VAL A 67 2.36 -11.80 14.07
CA VAL A 67 2.58 -13.19 13.64
C VAL A 67 2.03 -14.10 14.73
N TRP A 68 0.98 -14.83 14.41
CA TRP A 68 0.28 -15.67 15.41
C TRP A 68 0.93 -17.04 15.61
N ASN A 69 1.46 -17.63 14.54
CA ASN A 69 2.04 -18.97 14.53
C ASN A 69 3.21 -19.05 13.56
N GLY A 70 4.22 -19.87 13.86
CA GLY A 70 5.36 -20.14 12.99
C GLY A 70 6.71 -19.82 13.63
N ALA A 71 7.80 -20.00 12.88
CA ALA A 71 9.13 -19.68 13.37
C ALA A 71 9.34 -18.17 13.51
N ALA A 72 10.27 -17.78 14.38
CA ALA A 72 10.64 -16.38 14.54
C ALA A 72 11.41 -15.87 13.30
N PRO A 73 11.08 -14.67 12.79
CA PRO A 73 11.87 -14.00 11.77
C PRO A 73 13.11 -13.32 12.36
N THR A 74 14.12 -13.11 11.54
CA THR A 74 15.31 -12.29 11.86
C THR A 74 15.33 -10.98 11.08
N SER A 75 14.65 -10.90 9.95
CA SER A 75 14.51 -9.68 9.15
C SER A 75 13.08 -9.46 8.67
N ALA A 76 12.72 -8.21 8.45
CA ALA A 76 11.43 -7.80 7.89
C ALA A 76 11.63 -6.82 6.73
N LYS A 77 10.76 -6.89 5.74
CA LYS A 77 10.63 -5.90 4.67
C LYS A 77 9.17 -5.52 4.51
N VAL A 78 8.93 -4.26 4.15
CA VAL A 78 7.63 -3.82 3.63
C VAL A 78 7.79 -3.59 2.15
N LEU A 79 6.83 -4.08 1.38
CA LEU A 79 6.82 -3.97 -0.07
C LEU A 79 5.52 -3.33 -0.55
N LEU A 80 5.64 -2.43 -1.51
CA LEU A 80 4.53 -1.90 -2.31
C LEU A 80 4.65 -2.47 -3.72
N ASP A 81 3.63 -3.19 -4.17
CA ASP A 81 3.60 -3.87 -5.48
C ASP A 81 4.85 -4.76 -5.70
N GLY A 82 5.28 -5.46 -4.65
CA GLY A 82 6.46 -6.32 -4.66
C GLY A 82 7.81 -5.59 -4.66
N LYS A 83 7.83 -4.25 -4.60
CA LYS A 83 9.06 -3.46 -4.45
C LYS A 83 9.29 -3.11 -3.00
N THR A 84 10.48 -3.41 -2.48
CA THR A 84 10.86 -3.07 -1.12
C THR A 84 10.91 -1.56 -0.92
N VAL A 85 10.14 -1.06 0.03
CA VAL A 85 10.11 0.35 0.45
C VAL A 85 10.69 0.56 1.85
N TRP A 86 10.81 -0.52 2.63
CA TRP A 86 11.39 -0.49 3.96
C TRP A 86 12.04 -1.84 4.29
N THR A 87 13.08 -1.83 5.11
CA THR A 87 13.73 -3.04 5.65
C THR A 87 14.16 -2.80 7.09
N GLY A 88 14.09 -3.83 7.93
CA GLY A 88 14.53 -3.78 9.31
C GLY A 88 14.64 -5.16 9.95
N ALA A 89 14.84 -5.16 11.28
CA ALA A 89 14.85 -6.39 12.06
C ALA A 89 13.47 -7.07 12.06
N GLY A 90 13.46 -8.39 12.02
CA GLY A 90 12.24 -9.19 12.09
C GLY A 90 11.87 -9.50 13.54
N SER A 91 10.57 -9.46 13.82
CA SER A 91 10.00 -9.85 15.11
C SER A 91 8.59 -10.43 14.92
N MET A 92 8.09 -11.14 15.93
CA MET A 92 6.74 -11.73 15.92
C MET A 92 5.63 -10.66 15.87
N SER A 93 5.93 -9.41 16.22
CA SER A 93 5.09 -8.25 15.96
C SER A 93 5.97 -7.06 15.63
N GLY A 94 5.48 -6.11 14.84
CA GLY A 94 6.31 -4.99 14.41
C GLY A 94 5.54 -3.81 13.86
N THR A 95 6.26 -2.70 13.73
CA THR A 95 5.79 -1.48 13.09
C THR A 95 6.88 -0.97 12.16
N ALA A 96 6.49 -0.43 11.01
CA ALA A 96 7.37 0.32 10.13
C ALA A 96 6.69 1.60 9.69
N THR A 97 7.50 2.65 9.53
CA THR A 97 7.06 3.92 8.97
C THR A 97 8.03 4.28 7.86
N PHE A 98 7.48 4.66 6.71
CA PHE A 98 8.25 5.01 5.52
C PHE A 98 7.48 6.06 4.73
N LYS A 99 8.21 6.83 3.92
CA LYS A 99 7.65 7.91 3.13
C LYS A 99 7.36 7.46 1.71
N VAL A 100 6.16 7.75 1.20
CA VAL A 100 5.75 7.49 -0.19
C VAL A 100 5.61 8.82 -0.91
N THR A 101 6.47 9.06 -1.91
CA THR A 101 6.58 10.35 -2.62
C THR A 101 5.82 10.38 -3.94
N LYS A 102 5.10 9.31 -4.29
CA LYS A 102 4.28 9.22 -5.49
C LYS A 102 2.87 8.80 -5.11
N GLY A 103 1.86 9.51 -5.59
CA GLY A 103 0.48 9.10 -5.44
C GLY A 103 0.19 7.78 -6.16
N GLY A 104 -0.80 7.04 -5.68
CA GLY A 104 -1.19 5.78 -6.28
C GLY A 104 -2.02 4.87 -5.41
N ARG A 105 -2.27 3.69 -5.95
CA ARG A 105 -2.94 2.55 -5.30
C ARG A 105 -1.92 1.42 -5.26
N TYR A 106 -1.55 0.99 -4.06
CA TYR A 106 -0.45 0.04 -3.87
C TYR A 106 -0.90 -1.20 -3.12
N GLN A 107 -0.41 -2.35 -3.56
CA GLN A 107 -0.55 -3.61 -2.85
C GLN A 107 0.58 -3.73 -1.82
N GLU A 108 0.26 -3.43 -0.57
CA GLU A 108 1.17 -3.52 0.58
C GLU A 108 1.28 -4.96 1.07
N THR A 109 2.53 -5.40 1.32
CA THR A 109 2.83 -6.69 1.95
C THR A 109 3.99 -6.55 2.93
N VAL A 110 4.00 -7.43 3.93
CA VAL A 110 5.13 -7.60 4.85
C VAL A 110 5.78 -8.96 4.56
N GLU A 111 7.07 -8.93 4.24
CA GLU A 111 7.91 -10.12 4.07
C GLU A 111 8.78 -10.30 5.31
N LEU A 112 8.70 -11.48 5.92
CA LEU A 112 9.49 -11.86 7.07
C LEU A 112 10.42 -13.01 6.70
N CYS A 113 11.71 -12.89 7.00
CA CYS A 113 12.71 -13.91 6.65
C CYS A 113 13.54 -14.35 7.85
N ASN A 114 14.05 -15.58 7.78
CA ASN A 114 15.12 -16.11 8.62
C ASN A 114 16.08 -16.97 7.76
N ALA A 115 17.01 -17.69 8.39
CA ALA A 115 17.97 -18.54 7.69
C ALA A 115 17.33 -19.66 6.84
N SER A 116 16.08 -20.04 7.13
CA SER A 116 15.34 -21.08 6.44
C SER A 116 14.60 -20.59 5.19
N GLY A 117 14.40 -19.27 5.06
CA GLY A 117 13.65 -18.64 3.97
C GLY A 117 12.72 -17.52 4.44
N CYS A 118 11.76 -17.16 3.59
CA CYS A 118 10.85 -16.03 3.80
C CYS A 118 9.38 -16.46 3.72
N SER A 119 8.53 -15.70 4.41
CA SER A 119 7.08 -15.77 4.32
C SER A 119 6.51 -14.37 4.10
N THR A 120 5.54 -14.26 3.21
CA THR A 120 4.88 -12.98 2.89
C THR A 120 3.44 -12.98 3.40
N SER A 121 3.01 -11.84 3.94
CA SER A 121 1.63 -11.59 4.37
C SER A 121 0.63 -11.70 3.21
N ALA A 122 -0.66 -11.71 3.55
CA ALA A 122 -1.66 -11.33 2.56
C ALA A 122 -1.45 -9.87 2.12
N SER A 123 -1.84 -9.57 0.89
CA SER A 123 -1.79 -8.22 0.35
C SER A 123 -2.90 -7.35 0.95
N LYS A 124 -2.56 -6.11 1.31
CA LYS A 124 -3.51 -5.07 1.71
C LYS A 124 -3.43 -3.91 0.72
N LEU A 125 -4.56 -3.42 0.22
CA LEU A 125 -4.58 -2.22 -0.61
C LEU A 125 -4.37 -1.00 0.29
N ILE A 126 -3.44 -0.12 -0.09
CA ILE A 126 -3.32 1.23 0.45
C ILE A 126 -3.47 2.26 -0.66
N ILE A 127 -3.94 3.45 -0.29
CA ILE A 127 -4.17 4.57 -1.19
C ILE A 127 -3.31 5.74 -0.71
N VAL A 128 -2.44 6.25 -1.58
CA VAL A 128 -1.68 7.48 -1.33
C VAL A 128 -2.20 8.54 -2.29
N ALA A 129 -2.95 9.50 -1.75
CA ALA A 129 -3.57 10.56 -2.52
C ALA A 129 -2.55 11.64 -2.93
N ASP A 130 -2.65 12.08 -4.17
CA ASP A 130 -1.92 13.22 -4.73
C ASP A 130 -2.79 13.92 -5.79
N THR A 131 -2.46 15.17 -6.09
CA THR A 131 -3.24 16.09 -6.92
C THR A 131 -3.22 15.76 -8.42
N ASP A 132 -2.32 14.88 -8.85
CA ASP A 132 -2.29 14.33 -10.21
C ASP A 132 -3.39 13.28 -10.49
N GLY A 133 -4.13 12.86 -9.47
CA GLY A 133 -5.22 11.89 -9.59
C GLY A 133 -4.77 10.44 -9.74
N SER A 134 -3.48 10.13 -9.59
CA SER A 134 -2.90 8.77 -9.71
C SER A 134 -3.52 7.71 -8.78
N HIS A 135 -4.17 8.16 -7.71
CA HIS A 135 -4.86 7.33 -6.73
C HIS A 135 -6.35 7.06 -7.08
N LEU A 136 -6.90 7.83 -8.00
CA LEU A 136 -8.29 7.77 -8.43
C LEU A 136 -8.47 6.74 -9.55
N LEU A 137 -9.67 6.18 -9.62
CA LEU A 137 -10.11 5.46 -10.81
C LEU A 137 -10.55 6.48 -11.86
N PRO A 138 -10.49 6.15 -13.17
CA PRO A 138 -11.02 7.02 -14.21
C PRO A 138 -12.48 7.42 -13.92
N LEU A 139 -12.78 8.71 -14.06
CA LEU A 139 -14.15 9.21 -13.98
C LEU A 139 -14.89 8.81 -15.26
N ASN A 140 -15.68 7.75 -15.19
CA ASN A 140 -16.49 7.28 -16.32
C ASN A 140 -17.76 8.14 -16.42
N THR A 141 -17.87 8.91 -17.51
CA THR A 141 -19.03 9.74 -17.81
C THR A 141 -19.72 9.27 -19.08
N THR A 142 -21.00 9.61 -19.21
CA THR A 142 -21.78 9.39 -20.43
C THR A 142 -22.09 10.74 -21.09
N MET A 143 -22.21 10.75 -22.42
CA MET A 143 -22.69 11.94 -23.12
C MET A 143 -24.14 12.24 -22.71
N GLN A 144 -24.39 13.47 -22.27
CA GLN A 144 -25.69 13.93 -21.83
C GLN A 144 -26.33 14.89 -22.84
N GLU A 145 -27.65 15.06 -22.71
CA GLU A 145 -28.45 15.99 -23.50
C GLU A 145 -28.31 15.74 -25.01
N ASN A 146 -27.90 16.75 -25.76
CA ASN A 146 -27.74 16.71 -27.21
C ASN A 146 -26.26 16.54 -27.63
N ASN A 147 -25.34 16.33 -26.67
CA ASN A 147 -23.94 16.10 -26.99
C ASN A 147 -23.79 14.76 -27.73
N LYS A 148 -23.07 14.80 -28.85
CA LYS A 148 -22.77 13.61 -29.67
C LYS A 148 -21.28 13.39 -29.67
N THR A 149 -20.86 12.14 -29.54
CA THR A 149 -19.45 11.77 -29.68
C THR A 149 -18.96 12.12 -31.08
N LEU A 150 -17.84 12.84 -31.17
CA LEU A 150 -17.18 13.11 -32.44
C LEU A 150 -16.63 11.81 -33.03
N SER A 151 -16.86 11.59 -34.33
CA SER A 151 -16.28 10.44 -35.04
C SER A 151 -14.78 10.58 -35.28
N LYS A 152 -14.26 11.82 -35.27
CA LYS A 152 -12.84 12.14 -35.41
C LYS A 152 -12.52 13.45 -34.70
N HIS A 153 -11.41 13.46 -33.96
CA HIS A 153 -10.85 14.70 -33.39
C HIS A 153 -10.11 15.51 -34.46
N THR A 154 -10.23 16.84 -34.36
CA THR A 154 -9.50 17.79 -35.21
C THR A 154 -8.08 18.01 -34.67
N ASP A 155 -7.18 18.47 -35.56
CA ASP A 155 -5.87 19.02 -35.23
C ASP A 155 -5.94 20.44 -34.63
N LYS A 156 -7.14 21.01 -34.51
CA LYS A 156 -7.37 22.34 -33.94
C LYS A 156 -7.69 22.29 -32.44
N VAL A 157 -7.54 23.43 -31.79
CA VAL A 157 -7.96 23.62 -30.39
C VAL A 157 -9.49 23.60 -30.31
N VAL A 158 -10.02 22.78 -29.40
CA VAL A 158 -11.43 22.70 -29.02
C VAL A 158 -11.47 22.81 -27.49
N GLY A 159 -11.64 24.04 -27.03
CA GLY A 159 -11.64 24.39 -25.61
C GLY A 159 -13.03 24.76 -25.09
N ALA A 160 -13.24 24.61 -23.79
CA ALA A 160 -14.42 25.12 -23.08
C ALA A 160 -14.01 25.71 -21.73
N TYR A 161 -14.83 26.61 -21.19
CA TYR A 161 -14.69 27.14 -19.84
C TYR A 161 -15.59 26.38 -18.86
N PHE A 162 -15.05 26.02 -17.70
CA PHE A 162 -15.77 25.43 -16.59
C PHE A 162 -15.74 26.39 -15.38
N PRO A 163 -16.83 27.14 -15.12
CA PRO A 163 -16.88 28.02 -13.95
C PRO A 163 -17.03 27.20 -12.66
N GLU A 164 -16.18 27.47 -11.66
CA GLU A 164 -16.21 26.78 -10.36
C GLU A 164 -17.60 26.85 -9.70
N TRP A 165 -18.27 28.00 -9.76
CA TRP A 165 -19.62 28.20 -9.21
C TRP A 165 -20.75 27.53 -10.04
N GLY A 166 -20.41 26.82 -11.12
CA GLY A 166 -21.35 26.06 -11.94
C GLY A 166 -22.01 24.89 -11.20
N VAL A 167 -21.41 24.45 -10.09
CA VAL A 167 -21.92 23.33 -9.28
C VAL A 167 -23.14 23.68 -8.41
N TYR A 168 -23.45 24.96 -8.21
CA TYR A 168 -24.59 25.41 -7.39
C TYR A 168 -25.91 25.36 -8.20
N ASP A 169 -26.64 26.47 -8.32
CA ASP A 169 -27.96 26.52 -8.98
C ASP A 169 -27.94 26.08 -10.46
N ARG A 170 -26.77 26.19 -11.11
CA ARG A 170 -26.56 25.70 -12.49
C ARG A 170 -26.53 24.18 -12.57
N ASN A 171 -26.28 23.50 -11.45
CA ASN A 171 -26.24 22.05 -11.32
C ASN A 171 -25.38 21.39 -12.43
N PHE A 172 -24.22 21.98 -12.70
CA PHE A 172 -23.30 21.54 -13.75
C PHE A 172 -21.95 21.13 -13.14
N PRO A 173 -21.87 19.93 -12.51
CA PRO A 173 -20.61 19.36 -12.04
C PRO A 173 -19.72 18.85 -13.17
N VAL A 174 -18.45 18.56 -12.86
CA VAL A 174 -17.41 18.15 -13.82
C VAL A 174 -17.82 16.92 -14.65
N ASP A 175 -18.56 15.98 -14.08
CA ASP A 175 -19.02 14.76 -14.75
C ASP A 175 -20.06 15.02 -15.87
N LYS A 176 -20.62 16.22 -15.96
CA LYS A 176 -21.50 16.64 -17.07
C LYS A 176 -20.75 17.26 -18.25
N ILE A 177 -19.45 17.53 -18.11
CA ILE A 177 -18.64 18.06 -19.21
C ILE A 177 -18.54 16.97 -20.30
N PRO A 178 -18.81 17.29 -21.59
CA PRO A 178 -18.60 16.36 -22.70
C PRO A 178 -17.09 16.25 -23.03
N ALA A 179 -16.29 15.83 -22.05
CA ALA A 179 -14.82 15.89 -22.08
C ALA A 179 -14.22 15.14 -23.27
N ALA A 180 -14.87 14.05 -23.72
CA ALA A 180 -14.42 13.32 -24.91
C ALA A 180 -14.44 14.16 -26.19
N ASN A 181 -15.18 15.28 -26.25
CA ASN A 181 -15.22 16.18 -27.40
C ASN A 181 -14.27 17.38 -27.27
N LEU A 182 -13.59 17.55 -26.13
CA LEU A 182 -12.73 18.68 -25.82
C LEU A 182 -11.27 18.25 -25.79
N ASN A 183 -10.35 19.18 -26.08
CA ASN A 183 -8.92 18.98 -25.84
C ASN A 183 -8.32 19.97 -24.85
N HIS A 184 -9.08 21.00 -24.43
CA HIS A 184 -8.71 21.92 -23.37
C HIS A 184 -9.94 22.26 -22.51
N ILE A 185 -9.75 22.36 -21.20
CA ILE A 185 -10.73 22.89 -20.25
C ILE A 185 -10.04 24.02 -19.49
N LEU A 186 -10.72 25.16 -19.38
CA LEU A 186 -10.26 26.36 -18.69
C LEU A 186 -11.11 26.63 -17.45
#